data_AF-A0A3N9UYM9-F1
#
_entry.id   AF-A0A3N9UYM9-F1
#
_cell.length_a   1.000
_cell.length_b   1.000
_cell.length_c   1.000
_cell.angle_alpha   90.00
_cell.angle_beta   90.00
_cell.angle_gamma   90.00
#
_symmetry.space_group_name_H-M   'P 1'
#
loop_
_entity.id
_entity.type
_entity.pdbx_description
1 polymer ?
#
loop_
_entity_poly.entity_id
_entity_poly.type
_entity_poly.pdbx_seq_one_letter_code
_entity_poly.pdbx_strand_id
1 'polypeptide(L)'
;MLDPKLLRADLDAVEAQLARRAFRLETDAFRQLETRRREVQAKTQNLQNERNSRSKLVGQAKARGEDIQPLLDEMQNFGDELKRLEGELDEIQIQLEELLLGVPNILDAEVPDGRSEADNREIHRWGEPRAFDFEPRDHV
;
A
#
# COMPACT_ATOMS: atom_id res chain seq x y z
N MET A 1 -5.62 4.63 -7.53
CA MET A 1 -5.16 3.39 -6.86
C MET A 1 -6.28 2.87 -5.99
N LEU A 2 -6.34 1.55 -5.76
CA LEU A 2 -7.27 0.97 -4.80
C LEU A 2 -6.97 1.49 -3.39
N ASP A 3 -7.98 1.57 -2.52
CA ASP A 3 -7.78 1.95 -1.12
C ASP A 3 -6.90 0.89 -0.42
N PRO A 4 -5.70 1.25 0.10
CA PRO A 4 -4.84 0.31 0.80
C PRO A 4 -5.52 -0.36 2.00
N LYS A 5 -6.54 0.27 2.60
CA LYS A 5 -7.33 -0.35 3.67
C LYS A 5 -8.08 -1.58 3.20
N LEU A 6 -8.56 -1.59 1.94
CA LEU A 6 -9.25 -2.72 1.36
C LEU A 6 -8.32 -3.94 1.27
N LEU A 7 -7.10 -3.74 0.76
CA LEU A 7 -6.10 -4.80 0.66
C LEU A 7 -5.65 -5.32 2.03
N ARG A 8 -5.60 -4.46 3.04
CA ARG A 8 -5.26 -4.85 4.42
C ARG A 8 -6.39 -5.59 5.13
N ALA A 9 -7.64 -5.31 4.75
CA ALA A 9 -8.81 -5.92 5.36
C ALA A 9 -9.08 -7.31 4.78
N ASP A 10 -9.02 -7.44 3.45
CA ASP A 10 -9.29 -8.71 2.77
C ASP A 10 -8.51 -8.79 1.43
N LEU A 11 -7.25 -9.19 1.52
CA LEU A 11 -6.37 -9.31 0.35
C LEU A 11 -6.86 -10.38 -0.63
N ASP A 12 -7.41 -11.47 -0.11
CA ASP A 12 -7.80 -12.63 -0.91
C ASP A 12 -9.06 -12.31 -1.73
N ALA A 13 -10.01 -11.56 -1.17
CA ALA A 13 -11.15 -11.05 -1.92
C ALA A 13 -10.72 -10.07 -3.03
N VAL A 14 -9.75 -9.19 -2.76
CA VAL A 14 -9.22 -8.28 -3.79
C VAL A 14 -8.52 -9.06 -4.90
N GLU A 15 -7.69 -10.05 -4.57
CA GLU A 15 -7.04 -10.92 -5.55
C GLU A 15 -8.08 -11.63 -6.43
N ALA A 16 -9.13 -12.20 -5.84
CA ALA A 16 -10.19 -12.87 -6.58
C ALA A 16 -10.90 -11.92 -7.57
N GLN A 17 -11.18 -10.68 -7.16
CA GLN A 17 -11.80 -9.69 -8.05
C GLN A 17 -10.86 -9.24 -9.18
N LEU A 18 -9.57 -9.07 -8.89
CA LEU A 18 -8.57 -8.73 -9.91
C LEU A 18 -8.37 -9.87 -10.91
N ALA A 19 -8.49 -11.12 -10.47
CA ALA A 19 -8.41 -12.28 -11.35
C ALA A 19 -9.54 -12.32 -12.39
N ARG A 20 -10.71 -11.72 -12.11
CA ARG A 20 -11.82 -11.60 -13.09
C ARG A 20 -11.43 -10.84 -14.36
N ARG A 21 -10.47 -9.93 -14.25
CA ARG A 21 -9.88 -9.18 -15.39
C ARG A 21 -8.49 -9.69 -15.78
N ALA A 22 -8.18 -10.94 -15.44
CA ALA A 22 -6.90 -11.61 -15.70
C ALA A 22 -5.67 -10.90 -15.12
N PHE A 23 -5.85 -10.12 -14.05
CA PHE A 23 -4.73 -9.49 -13.33
C PHE A 23 -4.34 -10.35 -12.12
N ARG A 24 -3.05 -10.66 -11.97
CA ARG A 24 -2.49 -11.36 -10.81
C ARG A 24 -1.82 -10.35 -9.90
N LEU A 25 -2.30 -10.26 -8.66
CA LEU A 25 -1.67 -9.43 -7.63
C LEU A 25 -0.52 -10.21 -6.97
N GLU A 26 0.61 -9.54 -6.73
CA GLU A 26 1.75 -10.08 -5.98
C GLU A 26 1.44 -10.07 -4.46
N THR A 27 0.52 -10.95 -4.04
CA THR A 27 -0.02 -11.00 -2.68
C THR A 27 1.04 -11.31 -1.62
N ASP A 28 2.01 -12.17 -1.94
CA ASP A 28 3.12 -12.50 -1.03
C ASP A 28 4.02 -11.29 -0.77
N ALA A 29 4.37 -10.54 -1.82
CA ALA A 29 5.17 -9.32 -1.68
C ALA A 29 4.45 -8.27 -0.83
N PHE A 30 3.15 -8.06 -1.07
CA PHE A 30 2.33 -7.16 -0.26
C PHE A 30 2.27 -7.59 1.21
N ARG A 31 2.05 -8.88 1.48
CA ARG A 31 2.01 -9.43 2.86
C ARG A 31 3.34 -9.24 3.58
N GLN A 32 4.46 -9.47 2.91
CA GLN A 32 5.80 -9.27 3.48
C GLN A 32 6.05 -7.80 3.84
N LEU A 33 5.75 -6.88 2.92
CA LEU A 33 5.90 -5.44 3.15
C LEU A 33 5.00 -4.94 4.29
N GLU A 34 3.72 -5.34 4.32
CA GLU A 34 2.82 -4.94 5.40
C GLU A 34 3.22 -5.53 6.76
N THR A 35 3.74 -6.77 6.78
CA THR A 35 4.27 -7.38 8.01
C THR A 35 5.45 -6.58 8.53
N ARG A 36 6.43 -6.29 7.68
CA ARG A 36 7.61 -5.49 8.03
C ARG A 36 7.21 -4.08 8.47
N ARG A 37 6.28 -3.43 7.77
CA ARG A 37 5.73 -2.11 8.13
C ARG A 37 5.17 -2.12 9.55
N ARG A 38 4.36 -3.12 9.91
CA ARG A 38 3.76 -3.25 11.26
C ARG A 38 4.83 -3.48 12.32
N GLU A 39 5.81 -4.34 12.05
CA GLU A 39 6.91 -4.63 12.98
C GLU A 39 7.76 -3.40 13.25
N VAL A 40 8.20 -2.70 12.20
CA VAL A 40 9.02 -1.49 12.33
C VAL A 40 8.21 -0.40 13.04
N GLN A 41 6.93 -0.21 12.68
CA GLN A 41 6.06 0.75 13.35
C GLN A 41 5.92 0.47 14.86
N ALA A 42 5.73 -0.80 15.24
CA ALA A 42 5.65 -1.19 16.64
C ALA A 42 6.98 -0.92 17.38
N LYS A 43 8.12 -1.24 16.74
CA LYS A 43 9.46 -0.94 17.29
C LYS A 43 9.66 0.56 17.48
N THR A 44 9.32 1.39 16.49
CA THR A 44 9.40 2.85 16.58
C THR A 44 8.57 3.38 17.74
N GLN A 45 7.34 2.90 17.90
CA GLN A 45 6.46 3.33 18.99
C GLN A 45 7.02 2.94 20.37
N ASN A 46 7.54 1.72 20.50
CA ASN A 46 8.15 1.26 21.75
C ASN A 46 9.40 2.10 22.09
N LEU A 47 10.27 2.32 21.11
CA LEU A 47 11.49 3.10 21.28
C LEU A 47 11.19 4.56 21.63
N GLN A 48 10.15 5.14 21.02
CA GLN A 48 9.69 6.49 21.35
C GLN A 48 9.17 6.57 22.79
N ASN A 49 8.45 5.55 23.25
CA ASN A 49 7.96 5.47 24.63
C ASN A 49 9.12 5.34 25.63
N GLU A 50 10.10 4.49 25.34
CA GLU A 50 11.31 4.32 26.14
C GLU A 50 12.10 5.64 26.21
N ARG A 51 12.31 6.29 25.06
CA ARG A 51 12.98 7.59 24.98
C ARG A 51 12.31 8.64 25.88
N ASN A 52 10.97 8.72 25.80
CA ASN A 52 10.18 9.67 26.59
C ASN A 52 10.28 9.37 28.10
N SER A 53 10.30 8.10 28.48
CA SER A 53 10.48 7.66 29.87
C SER A 53 11.85 8.07 30.41
N ARG A 54 12.91 7.79 29.66
CA ARG A 54 14.30 8.15 29.99
C ARG A 54 14.49 9.67 30.06
N SER A 55 13.89 10.43 29.15
CA SER A 55 13.93 11.91 29.17
C SER A 55 13.36 12.48 30.47
N LYS A 56 12.30 11.87 31.03
CA LYS A 56 11.76 12.27 32.33
C LYS A 56 12.73 11.98 33.47
N LEU A 57 13.40 10.84 33.45
CA LEU A 57 14.41 10.48 34.45
C LEU A 57 15.61 11.45 34.43
N VAL A 58 16.06 11.88 33.25
CA VAL A 58 17.11 12.91 33.10
C VAL A 58 16.70 14.20 33.80
N GLY A 59 15.47 14.68 33.57
CA GLY A 59 14.96 15.90 34.21
C GLY A 59 14.92 15.78 35.74
N GLN A 60 14.51 14.62 36.26
CA GLN A 60 14.49 14.35 37.69
C GLN A 60 15.89 14.25 38.31
N ALA A 61 16.82 13.55 37.66
CA ALA A 61 18.21 13.41 38.11
C ALA A 61 18.92 14.77 38.12
N LYS A 62 18.71 15.59 37.07
CA LYS A 62 19.21 16.97 37.00
C LYS A 62 18.69 17.84 38.14
N ALA A 63 17.42 17.69 38.52
CA ALA A 63 16.84 18.41 39.65
C ALA A 63 17.41 17.97 41.00
N ARG A 64 17.87 16.71 41.11
CA ARG A 64 18.54 16.16 42.31
C ARG A 64 20.05 16.43 42.35
N GLY A 65 20.63 17.04 41.31
CA GLY A 65 22.07 17.30 41.21
C GLY A 65 22.91 16.04 40.96
N GLU A 66 22.30 14.98 40.43
CA GLU A 66 22.99 13.74 40.06
C GLU A 66 23.76 13.89 38.74
N ASP A 67 24.74 13.02 38.51
CA ASP A 67 25.39 12.92 37.19
C ASP A 67 24.41 12.37 36.16
N ILE A 68 24.12 13.19 35.14
CA ILE A 68 23.18 12.88 34.07
C ILE A 68 23.88 12.42 32.79
N GLN A 69 25.21 12.44 32.74
CA GLN A 69 25.93 12.15 31.51
C GLN A 69 25.66 10.75 30.95
N PRO A 70 25.60 9.68 31.77
CA PRO A 70 25.23 8.35 31.29
C PRO A 70 23.82 8.30 30.68
N LEU A 71 22.89 9.09 31.22
CA LEU A 71 21.52 9.16 30.71
C LEU A 71 21.44 9.96 29.40
N LEU A 72 22.26 10.99 29.24
CA LEU A 72 22.35 11.76 27.99
C LEU A 72 22.96 10.93 26.86
N ASP A 73 23.98 10.11 27.15
CA ASP A 73 24.58 9.21 26.16
C ASP A 73 23.57 8.14 25.70
N GLU A 74 22.76 7.59 26.61
CA GLU A 74 21.64 6.69 26.26
C GLU A 74 20.64 7.40 25.32
N MET A 75 20.34 8.69 25.58
CA MET A 75 19.40 9.48 24.77
C MET A 75 19.85 9.73 23.33
N GLN A 76 21.15 9.85 23.10
CA GLN A 76 21.68 9.99 21.74
C GLN A 76 21.45 8.71 20.94
N ASN A 77 21.70 7.54 21.53
CA ASN A 77 21.48 6.24 20.89
C ASN A 77 20.00 6.03 20.49
N PHE A 78 19.06 6.45 21.34
CA PHE A 78 17.63 6.42 21.00
C PHE A 78 17.30 7.30 19.79
N GLY A 79 17.93 8.47 19.68
CA GLY A 79 17.71 9.39 18.57
C GLY A 79 18.17 8.81 17.22
N ASP A 80 19.34 8.16 17.20
CA ASP A 80 19.89 7.57 15.98
C ASP A 80 19.11 6.33 15.54
N GLU A 81 18.70 5.48 16.49
CA GLU A 81 17.88 4.30 16.18
C GLU A 81 16.45 4.68 15.73
N LEU A 82 15.83 5.72 16.32
CA LEU A 82 14.54 6.22 15.85
C LEU A 82 14.62 6.70 14.40
N LYS A 83 15.65 7.49 14.05
CA LYS A 83 15.85 7.95 12.67
C LYS A 83 16.03 6.79 11.70
N ARG A 84 16.75 5.74 12.10
CA ARG A 84 16.94 4.53 11.30
C ARG A 84 15.60 3.83 11.03
N LEU A 85 14.77 3.66 12.06
CA LEU A 85 13.46 3.02 11.94
C LEU A 85 12.46 3.88 11.13
N GLU A 86 12.52 5.20 11.26
CA GLU A 86 11.73 6.13 10.45
C GLU A 86 12.09 6.03 8.96
N GLY A 87 13.39 6.03 8.62
CA GLY A 87 13.84 5.82 7.25
C GLY A 87 13.42 4.45 6.70
N GLU A 88 13.49 3.40 7.51
CA GLU A 88 13.02 2.07 7.13
C GLU A 88 11.50 2.04 6.86
N LEU A 89 10.69 2.77 7.65
CA LEU A 89 9.26 2.91 7.39
C LEU A 89 8.97 3.64 6.07
N ASP A 90 9.71 4.71 5.78
CA ASP A 90 9.56 5.48 4.54
C ASP A 90 9.90 4.61 3.31
N GLU A 91 10.98 3.84 3.38
CA GLU A 91 11.36 2.90 2.32
C GLU A 91 10.28 1.84 2.08
N ILE A 92 9.72 1.26 3.15
CA ILE A 92 8.63 0.27 3.03
C ILE A 92 7.38 0.91 2.43
N GLN A 93 7.07 2.16 2.81
CA GLN A 93 5.93 2.89 2.27
C GLN A 93 6.07 3.15 0.77
N ILE A 94 7.28 3.52 0.31
CA ILE A 94 7.58 3.68 -1.12
C ILE A 94 7.38 2.36 -1.87
N GLN A 95 7.93 1.26 -1.35
CA GLN A 95 7.78 -0.07 -1.96
C GLN A 95 6.32 -0.51 -2.05
N LEU A 96 5.51 -0.22 -1.02
CA LEU A 96 4.06 -0.47 -1.05
C LEU A 96 3.37 0.40 -2.11
N GLU A 97 3.69 1.67 -2.22
CA GLU A 97 3.12 2.55 -3.24
C GLU A 97 3.46 2.10 -4.65
N GLU A 98 4.73 1.77 -4.92
CA GLU A 98 5.18 1.26 -6.21
C GLU A 98 4.43 -0.01 -6.61
N LEU A 99 4.27 -0.95 -5.68
CA LEU A 99 3.51 -2.18 -5.91
C LEU A 99 2.04 -1.88 -6.24
N LEU A 100 1.43 -0.92 -5.55
CA LEU A 100 0.01 -0.59 -5.71
C LEU A 100 -0.29 0.31 -6.92
N LEU A 101 0.70 1.04 -7.45
CA LEU A 101 0.54 1.91 -8.61
C LEU A 101 0.19 1.11 -9.88
N GLY A 102 0.72 -0.10 -10.00
CA GLY A 102 0.45 -1.01 -11.11
C GLY A 102 -0.89 -1.76 -11.01
N VAL A 103 -1.60 -1.65 -9.89
CA VAL A 103 -2.83 -2.42 -9.66
C VAL A 103 -4.03 -1.74 -10.32
N PRO A 104 -4.73 -2.42 -11.25
CA PRO A 104 -5.88 -1.84 -11.93
C PRO A 104 -7.09 -1.76 -10.98
N ASN A 105 -8.15 -1.08 -11.43
CA ASN A 105 -9.36 -1.00 -10.64
C ASN A 105 -10.09 -2.36 -10.56
N ILE A 106 -10.81 -2.57 -9.44
CA ILE A 106 -11.72 -3.69 -9.26
C ILE A 106 -12.92 -3.47 -10.20
N LEU A 107 -13.38 -4.55 -10.84
CA LEU A 107 -14.58 -4.50 -11.66
C LEU A 107 -15.81 -4.29 -10.77
N ASP A 108 -16.80 -3.55 -11.29
CA ASP A 108 -18.10 -3.49 -10.64
C ASP A 108 -18.77 -4.88 -10.64
N ALA A 109 -19.66 -5.12 -9.69
CA ALA A 109 -20.37 -6.39 -9.54
C ALA A 109 -21.25 -6.72 -10.77
N GLU A 110 -21.76 -5.69 -11.47
CA GLU A 110 -22.60 -5.87 -12.67
C GLU A 110 -21.79 -6.17 -13.93
N VAL A 111 -20.47 -5.95 -13.92
CA VAL A 111 -19.62 -6.24 -15.08
C VAL A 111 -19.58 -7.75 -15.28
N PRO A 112 -19.95 -8.27 -16.46
CA PRO A 112 -19.90 -9.70 -16.73
C PRO A 112 -18.45 -10.19 -16.77
N ASP A 113 -18.24 -11.43 -16.34
CA ASP A 113 -16.95 -12.08 -16.48
C ASP A 113 -16.64 -12.33 -17.97
N GLY A 114 -15.38 -12.12 -18.35
CA GLY A 114 -14.91 -12.29 -19.71
C GLY A 114 -13.38 -12.32 -19.77
N ARG A 115 -12.83 -12.92 -20.82
CA ARG A 115 -11.38 -13.02 -21.06
C ARG A 115 -10.94 -12.19 -22.26
N SER A 116 -11.85 -11.85 -23.15
CA SER A 116 -11.56 -11.15 -24.40
C SER A 116 -12.75 -10.30 -24.87
N GLU A 117 -12.53 -9.52 -25.92
CA GLU A 117 -13.58 -8.76 -26.59
C GLU A 117 -14.73 -9.62 -27.14
N ALA A 118 -14.49 -10.93 -27.37
CA ALA A 118 -15.52 -11.87 -27.81
C ALA A 118 -16.59 -12.14 -26.73
N ASP A 119 -16.27 -11.88 -25.45
CA ASP A 119 -17.19 -12.07 -24.33
C ASP A 119 -18.05 -10.82 -24.06
N ASN A 120 -17.81 -9.74 -24.81
CA ASN A 120 -18.57 -8.49 -24.67
C ASN A 120 -20.04 -8.69 -25.07
N ARG A 121 -20.94 -8.10 -24.29
CA ARG A 121 -22.38 -8.14 -24.53
C ARG A 121 -22.83 -6.84 -25.17
N GLU A 122 -23.47 -6.93 -26.34
CA GLU A 122 -24.17 -5.79 -26.93
C GLU A 122 -25.42 -5.49 -26.09
N ILE A 123 -25.48 -4.28 -25.51
CA ILE A 123 -26.60 -3.88 -24.64
C ILE A 123 -27.72 -3.23 -25.46
N HIS A 124 -27.37 -2.43 -26.47
CA HIS A 124 -28.32 -1.78 -27.36
C HIS A 124 -27.71 -1.53 -28.74
N ARG A 125 -28.57 -1.47 -29.75
CA ARG A 125 -28.27 -1.02 -31.11
C ARG A 125 -29.24 0.09 -31.48
N TRP A 126 -28.75 1.08 -32.21
CA TRP A 126 -29.61 2.14 -32.74
C TRP A 126 -29.35 2.39 -34.22
N GLY A 127 -30.42 2.43 -35.01
CA GLY A 127 -30.36 2.51 -36.47
C GLY A 127 -30.00 1.19 -37.14
N GLU A 128 -29.88 1.23 -38.47
CA GLU A 128 -29.51 0.09 -39.31
C GLU A 128 -28.27 0.45 -40.14
N PRO A 129 -27.22 -0.39 -40.16
CA PRO A 129 -26.08 -0.18 -41.05
C PRO A 129 -26.53 -0.06 -42.50
N ARG A 130 -26.00 0.94 -43.22
CA ARG A 130 -26.38 1.23 -44.60
C ARG A 130 -26.06 0.03 -45.51
N ALA A 131 -27.05 -0.39 -46.29
CA ALA A 131 -26.83 -1.29 -47.42
C ALA A 131 -26.20 -0.51 -48.59
N PHE A 132 -25.08 -0.99 -49.09
CA PHE A 132 -24.43 -0.44 -50.28
C PHE A 132 -24.79 -1.30 -51.50
N ASP A 133 -25.10 -0.63 -52.62
CA ASP A 133 -25.32 -1.21 -53.94
C ASP A 133 -24.03 -1.31 -54.76
N PHE A 134 -22.89 -0.94 -54.14
CA PHE A 134 -21.54 -1.03 -54.68
C PHE A 134 -20.59 -1.61 -53.62
N GLU A 135 -19.41 -2.07 -54.04
CA GLU A 135 -18.35 -2.49 -53.11
C GLU A 135 -17.81 -1.27 -52.35
N PRO A 136 -18.05 -1.17 -51.04
CA PRO A 136 -17.62 0.00 -50.28
C PRO A 136 -16.09 0.05 -50.23
N ARG A 137 -15.54 1.24 -50.50
CA ARG A 137 -14.13 1.51 -50.23
C ARG A 137 -13.95 1.82 -48.75
N ASP A 138 -12.76 1.57 -48.24
CA ASP A 138 -12.41 2.01 -46.90
C ASP A 138 -12.25 3.54 -46.86
N HIS A 139 -11.88 4.04 -45.71
CA HIS A 139 -11.79 5.47 -45.44
C HIS A 139 -10.47 6.10 -45.91
N VAL A 140 -9.61 5.35 -46.60
CA VAL A 140 -8.23 5.72 -46.95
C VAL A 140 -8.12 6.22 -48.39
#